data_AF-A0A7V9DHU5-F1
#
_entry.id   AF-A0A7V9DHU5-F1
#
_cell.length_a   1.000
_cell.length_b   1.000
_cell.length_c   1.000
_cell.angle_alpha   90.00
_cell.angle_beta   90.00
_cell.angle_gamma   90.00
#
_symmetry.space_group_name_H-M   'P 1'
#
loop_
_entity.id
_entity.type
_entity.pdbx_description
1 polymer ?
#
loop_
_entity_poly.entity_id
_entity_poly.type
_entity_poly.pdbx_seq_one_letter_code
_entity_poly.pdbx_strand_id
1 'polypeptide(L)' 'VYTTYGGRLGGVDELLIRQGKLVPLTDPRALDLRKREGAGAAVTVRDPRVLLELMLSAVDG' A
#
# COMPACT_ATOMS: atom_id res chain seq x y z
N VAL A 1 -1.72 3.83 5.83
CA VAL A 1 -0.70 3.65 4.76
C VAL A 1 -0.26 5.03 4.29
N TYR A 2 0.97 5.19 3.78
CA TYR A 2 1.47 6.46 3.25
C TYR A 2 1.57 6.44 1.73
N THR A 3 1.42 7.60 1.07
CA THR A 3 1.71 7.78 -0.36
C THR A 3 2.68 8.94 -0.58
N THR A 4 3.65 8.75 -1.48
CA THR A 4 4.55 9.81 -1.97
C THR A 4 4.13 10.30 -3.36
N TYR A 5 2.98 9.84 -3.87
CA TYR A 5 2.50 10.22 -5.19
C TYR A 5 2.16 11.71 -5.23
N GLY A 6 2.94 12.47 -6.01
CA GLY A 6 2.79 13.92 -6.17
C GLY A 6 1.95 14.34 -7.39
N GLY A 7 1.34 13.38 -8.10
CA GLY A 7 0.46 13.64 -9.24
C GLY A 7 -0.99 13.92 -8.82
N ARG A 8 -1.90 13.93 -9.80
CA ARG A 8 -3.34 14.07 -9.54
C ARG A 8 -3.86 12.80 -8.86
N LEU A 9 -4.34 12.91 -7.63
CA LEU A 9 -4.94 11.82 -6.88
C LEU A 9 -6.16 11.24 -7.61
N GLY A 10 -6.29 9.91 -7.60
CA GLY A 10 -7.46 9.23 -8.13
C GLY A 10 -8.59 9.18 -7.09
N GLY A 11 -9.81 8.85 -7.52
CA GLY A 11 -10.97 8.78 -6.61
C GLY A 11 -10.82 7.77 -5.47
N VAL A 12 -10.04 6.71 -5.67
CA VAL A 12 -9.68 5.76 -4.59
C VAL A 12 -8.80 6.43 -3.54
N ASP A 13 -7.77 7.17 -3.97
CA ASP A 13 -6.88 7.88 -3.05
C ASP A 13 -7.63 8.93 -2.25
N GLU A 14 -8.49 9.71 -2.91
CA GLU A 14 -9.33 10.73 -2.27
C GLU A 14 -10.24 10.12 -1.19
N LEU A 15 -10.90 8.99 -1.51
CA LEU A 15 -11.74 8.28 -0.55
C LEU A 15 -10.93 7.77 0.65
N LEU A 16 -9.76 7.18 0.41
CA LEU A 16 -8.92 6.64 1.47
C LEU A 16 -8.31 7.74 2.35
N ILE A 17 -7.95 8.89 1.78
CA ILE A 17 -7.51 10.07 2.54
C ILE A 17 -8.64 10.59 3.42
N ARG A 18 -9.84 10.71 2.87
CA ARG A 18 -11.03 11.14 3.63
C ARG A 18 -11.35 10.20 4.79
N GLN A 19 -11.07 8.91 4.63
CA GLN A 19 -11.23 7.89 5.68
C GLN A 19 -10.04 7.82 6.66
N GLY A 20 -8.99 8.61 6.48
CA GLY A 20 -7.76 8.54 7.28
C GLY A 20 -6.96 7.25 7.09
N LYS A 21 -7.24 6.49 6.02
CA LYS A 21 -6.56 5.22 5.70
C LYS A 21 -5.31 5.42 4.85
N LEU A 22 -5.28 6.50 4.08
CA LEU A 22 -4.13 6.93 3.29
C LEU A 22 -3.67 8.32 3.74
N VAL A 23 -2.38 8.47 4.01
CA VAL A 23 -1.76 9.72 4.47
C VAL A 23 -0.76 10.20 3.42
N PRO A 24 -0.94 11.39 2.82
CA PRO A 24 0.07 11.98 1.94
C PRO A 24 1.35 12.27 2.73
N LEU A 25 2.49 11.81 2.22
CA LEU A 25 3.79 12.10 2.80
C LEU A 25 4.46 13.21 2.01
N THR A 26 4.34 14.44 2.50
CA THR A 26 4.89 15.66 1.86
C THR A 26 6.27 16.04 2.37
N ASP A 27 6.61 15.65 3.61
CA ASP A 27 7.94 15.78 4.18
C ASP A 27 8.39 14.40 4.72
N PRO A 28 9.51 13.83 4.23
CA PRO A 28 10.03 12.57 4.76
C PRO A 28 10.32 12.63 6.27
N ARG A 29 10.59 13.80 6.83
CA ARG A 29 10.85 13.98 8.28
C ARG A 29 9.59 13.87 9.14
N ALA A 30 8.41 13.88 8.54
CA ALA A 30 7.15 13.67 9.25
C ALA A 30 6.93 12.20 9.66
N LEU A 31 7.76 11.27 9.17
CA LEU A 31 7.69 9.87 9.58
C LEU A 31 8.33 9.67 10.96
N ASP A 32 7.52 9.17 11.90
CA ASP A 32 8.03 8.59 13.15
C ASP A 32 8.60 7.20 12.86
N LEU A 33 9.89 7.16 12.57
CA LEU A 33 10.61 5.92 12.30
C LEU A 33 11.01 5.25 13.61
N ARG A 34 10.40 4.10 13.88
CA ARG A 34 10.76 3.25 15.02
C ARG A 34 11.30 1.91 14.53
N LYS A 35 12.22 1.34 15.30
CA LYS A 35 12.69 -0.02 15.05
C LYS A 35 11.49 -0.96 15.16
N ARG A 36 11.29 -1.81 14.15
CA ARG A 36 10.25 -2.84 14.19
C ARG A 36 10.51 -3.76 15.39
N GLU A 37 9.61 -3.74 16.37
CA GLU A 37 9.68 -4.66 17.51
C GLU A 37 9.19 -6.03 17.05
N GLY A 38 9.97 -7.08 17.36
CA GLY A 38 9.72 -8.44 16.92
C GLY A 38 10.34 -8.77 15.56
N ALA A 39 11.30 -9.70 15.57
CA ALA A 39 11.77 -10.41 14.38
C ALA A 39 10.68 -11.32 13.76
N GLY A 40 9.46 -11.35 14.33
CA GLY A 40 8.43 -12.37 14.11
C GLY A 40 7.14 -11.90 13.42
N ALA A 41 7.13 -10.75 12.72
CA ALA A 41 6.07 -10.56 11.73
C ALA A 41 6.28 -11.65 10.66
N ALA A 42 5.46 -12.70 10.71
CA ALA A 42 5.56 -13.83 9.79
C ALA A 42 5.68 -13.27 8.38
N VAL A 43 6.79 -13.59 7.70
CA VAL A 43 6.94 -13.25 6.29
C VAL A 43 5.76 -13.90 5.60
N THR A 44 4.82 -13.08 5.12
CA THR A 44 3.67 -13.57 4.38
C THR A 44 4.18 -13.96 3.01
N VAL A 45 4.56 -15.23 2.86
CA VAL A 45 4.89 -15.81 1.56
C VAL A 45 3.56 -16.05 0.85
N ARG A 46 3.37 -15.38 -0.28
CA ARG A 46 2.22 -15.58 -1.15
C ARG A 46 2.57 -16.65 -2.19
N ASP A 47 1.63 -17.55 -2.50
CA ASP A 47 1.83 -18.50 -3.61
C ASP A 47 1.88 -17.70 -4.93
N PRO A 48 2.98 -17.77 -5.70
CA PRO A 48 3.10 -17.05 -6.96
C PRO A 48 2.04 -17.44 -8.00
N ARG A 49 1.50 -18.67 -7.93
CA ARG A 49 0.43 -19.10 -8.86
C ARG A 49 -0.86 -18.31 -8.66
N VAL A 50 -1.21 -17.99 -7.42
CA VAL A 50 -2.40 -17.18 -7.10
C VAL A 50 -2.23 -15.77 -7.68
N LEU A 51 -1.03 -15.19 -7.58
CA LEU A 51 -0.77 -13.87 -8.16
C LEU A 51 -0.88 -13.90 -9.69
N LEU A 52 -0.34 -14.94 -10.32
CA LEU A 52 -0.43 -15.12 -11.77
C LEU A 52 -1.87 -15.28 -12.24
N GLU A 53 -2.66 -16.12 -11.56
CA GLU A 53 -4.07 -16.35 -11.89
C GLU A 53 -4.88 -15.04 -11.80
N LEU A 54 -4.71 -14.27 -10.72
CA LEU A 54 -5.38 -12.98 -10.58
C LEU A 54 -5.03 -12.00 -11.71
N MET A 55 -3.76 -11.93 -12.12
CA MET A 55 -3.32 -11.06 -13.21
C MET A 55 -3.92 -11.48 -14.56
N LEU A 56 -3.96 -12.78 -14.84
CA LEU A 56 -4.49 -13.29 -16.11
C LEU A 56 -6.03 -13.21 -16.17
N SER A 57 -6.71 -13.46 -15.05
CA SER A 57 -8.18 -13.36 -14.97
C SER A 57 -8.73 -11.96 -15.25
N ALA A 58 -7.92 -10.92 -15.05
CA ALA A 58 -8.29 -9.53 -15.33
C ALA A 58 -8.28 -9.19 -16.83
N VAL A 59 -7.68 -10.04 -17.67
CA VAL A 59 -7.65 -9.89 -19.13
C VAL A 59 -8.82 -10.61 -19.78
N ASP A 60 -9.32 -11.67 -19.14
CA ASP A 60 -10.37 -12.53 -19.67
C ASP A 60 -11.80 -12.06 -19.29
N GLY A 61 -11.94 -10.98 -18.51
CA GLY A 61 -13.23 -10.40 -18.08
C GLY A 61 -13.51 -9.03 -18.70
#